data_AF-A0A3N4JR72-F1
#
_entry.id   AF-A0A3N4JR72-F1
#
_cell.length_a   1.000
_cell.length_b   1.000
_cell.length_c   1.000
_cell.angle_alpha   90.00
_cell.angle_beta   90.00
_cell.angle_gamma   90.00
#
_symmetry.space_group_name_H-M   'P 1'
#
loop_
_entity.id
_entity.type
_entity.pdbx_description
1 polymer ?
#
loop_
_entity_poly.entity_id
_entity_poly.type
_entity_poly.pdbx_seq_one_letter_code
_entity_poly.pdbx_strand_id
1 'polypeptide(L)'
;MSRADVYASMKKYLEDYADFPTPEAYLGNVEARMIVYGEEIPLPVIHEMYNDLRRIAVLHPYYLGICGAFSPDVYILIPGAPFLLSDYPTLVGPNATLEELDQDDERRVSLAISRNEEEINQIRGLFFAKREAVLAEPDEKLRSRIASEAQTLGVRWGSCEAKIKSVLIWLERKREERAATEPEEEEEIHFEYLL
;
A
#
# COMPACT_ATOMS: atom_id res chain seq x y z
N MET A 1 -7.42 0.14 -8.27
CA MET A 1 -6.59 -0.93 -7.66
C MET A 1 -5.89 -0.36 -6.45
N SER A 2 -6.18 -0.91 -5.28
CA SER A 2 -5.59 -0.56 -3.98
C SER A 2 -4.22 -1.21 -3.78
N ARG A 3 -3.46 -0.78 -2.75
CA ARG A 3 -2.21 -1.45 -2.35
C ARG A 3 -2.44 -2.90 -1.94
N ALA A 4 -3.53 -3.16 -1.24
CA ALA A 4 -3.94 -4.51 -0.83
C ALA A 4 -4.26 -5.42 -2.02
N ASP A 5 -4.89 -4.88 -3.08
CA ASP A 5 -5.17 -5.63 -4.31
C ASP A 5 -3.86 -6.04 -5.00
N VAL A 6 -2.87 -5.13 -5.05
CA VAL A 6 -1.53 -5.43 -5.61
C VAL A 6 -0.86 -6.53 -4.80
N TYR A 7 -0.85 -6.41 -3.47
CA TYR A 7 -0.30 -7.44 -2.58
C TYR A 7 -0.98 -8.80 -2.78
N ALA A 8 -2.32 -8.84 -2.78
CA ALA A 8 -3.08 -10.06 -2.97
C ALA A 8 -2.80 -10.72 -4.33
N SER A 9 -2.73 -9.93 -5.40
CA SER A 9 -2.41 -10.42 -6.74
C SER A 9 -1.00 -11.02 -6.81
N MET A 10 0.00 -10.36 -6.19
CA MET A 10 1.37 -10.86 -6.17
C MET A 10 1.52 -12.08 -5.28
N LYS A 11 0.85 -12.10 -4.14
CA LYS A 11 0.85 -13.24 -3.22
C LYS A 11 0.25 -14.48 -3.90
N LYS A 12 -0.89 -14.32 -4.58
CA LYS A 12 -1.48 -15.41 -5.37
C LYS A 12 -0.52 -15.93 -6.44
N TYR A 13 0.13 -15.03 -7.18
CA TYR A 13 1.16 -15.43 -8.16
C TYR A 13 2.29 -16.25 -7.50
N LEU A 14 2.79 -15.82 -6.35
CA LEU A 14 3.83 -16.55 -5.63
C LEU A 14 3.35 -17.91 -5.09
N GLU A 15 2.10 -18.00 -4.64
CA GLU A 15 1.48 -19.24 -4.17
C GLU A 15 1.29 -20.25 -5.31
N ASP A 16 0.82 -19.80 -6.48
CA ASP A 16 0.61 -20.63 -7.68
C ASP A 16 1.94 -21.26 -8.18
N TYR A 17 3.08 -20.71 -7.78
CA TYR A 17 4.43 -21.09 -8.22
C TYR A 17 5.38 -21.46 -7.07
N ALA A 18 4.86 -21.67 -5.86
CA ALA A 18 5.67 -21.88 -4.66
C ALA A 18 6.55 -23.15 -4.71
N ASP A 19 6.10 -24.19 -5.41
CA ASP A 19 6.83 -25.46 -5.55
C ASP A 19 8.09 -25.35 -6.42
N PHE A 20 8.29 -24.19 -7.05
CA PHE A 20 9.31 -24.00 -8.06
C PHE A 20 10.02 -22.64 -7.91
N PRO A 21 10.75 -22.40 -6.81
CA PRO A 21 11.33 -21.08 -6.54
C PRO A 21 12.58 -20.78 -7.38
N THR A 22 13.13 -21.77 -8.10
CA THR A 22 14.41 -21.66 -8.83
C THR A 22 14.30 -22.27 -10.22
N PRO A 23 15.11 -21.80 -11.20
CA PRO A 23 15.13 -22.37 -12.53
C PRO A 23 15.38 -23.89 -12.51
N GLU A 24 16.30 -24.37 -11.67
CA GLU A 24 16.68 -25.77 -11.57
C GLU A 24 15.53 -26.67 -11.09
N ALA A 25 14.76 -26.22 -10.11
CA ALA A 25 13.59 -26.96 -9.60
C ALA A 25 12.50 -27.11 -10.66
N TYR A 26 12.31 -26.08 -11.50
CA TYR A 26 11.38 -26.13 -12.63
C TYR A 26 11.83 -27.13 -13.71
N LEU A 27 13.12 -27.09 -14.07
CA LEU A 27 13.67 -27.96 -15.12
C LEU A 27 13.55 -29.44 -14.77
N GLY A 28 13.86 -29.81 -13.53
CA GLY A 28 13.70 -31.20 -13.07
C GLY A 28 12.25 -31.70 -13.14
N ASN A 29 11.26 -30.81 -12.98
CA ASN A 29 9.85 -31.19 -13.07
C ASN A 29 9.39 -31.41 -14.51
N VAL A 30 9.85 -30.58 -15.47
CA VAL A 30 9.54 -30.78 -16.90
C VAL A 30 10.12 -32.11 -17.39
N GLU A 31 11.38 -32.40 -17.07
CA GLU A 31 12.02 -33.67 -17.41
C GLU A 31 11.30 -34.86 -16.77
N ALA A 32 10.94 -34.76 -15.48
CA ALA A 32 10.18 -35.80 -14.79
C ALA A 32 8.79 -36.03 -15.41
N ARG A 33 8.06 -34.96 -15.80
CA ARG A 33 6.77 -35.07 -16.48
C ARG A 33 6.91 -35.74 -17.84
N MET A 34 7.91 -35.37 -18.64
CA MET A 34 8.19 -36.02 -19.92
C MET A 34 8.42 -37.53 -19.76
N ILE A 35 9.15 -37.93 -18.72
CA ILE A 35 9.42 -39.34 -18.43
C ILE A 35 8.15 -40.08 -17.93
N VAL A 36 7.37 -39.45 -17.05
CA VAL A 36 6.19 -40.07 -16.41
C VAL A 36 5.03 -40.28 -17.38
N TYR A 37 4.78 -39.35 -18.31
CA TYR A 37 3.63 -39.44 -19.20
C TYR A 37 3.83 -40.38 -20.38
N GLY A 38 5.06 -40.84 -20.66
CA GLY A 38 5.33 -41.84 -21.70
C GLY A 38 4.82 -41.47 -23.10
N GLU A 39 4.54 -40.19 -23.35
CA GLU A 39 3.82 -39.69 -24.53
C GLU A 39 4.56 -38.55 -25.22
N GLU A 40 4.41 -38.57 -26.55
CA GLU A 40 4.87 -37.62 -27.54
C GLU A 40 4.17 -36.26 -27.39
N ILE A 41 4.40 -35.53 -26.29
CA ILE A 41 4.06 -34.11 -26.27
C ILE A 41 4.88 -33.46 -27.40
N PRO A 42 4.26 -32.73 -28.34
CA PRO A 42 4.99 -32.12 -29.44
C PRO A 42 6.09 -31.22 -28.89
N LEU A 43 7.33 -31.42 -29.36
CA LEU A 43 8.50 -30.64 -28.95
C LEU A 43 8.25 -29.11 -28.89
N PRO A 44 7.49 -28.48 -29.81
CA PRO A 44 7.16 -27.06 -29.71
C PRO A 44 6.42 -26.69 -28.43
N VAL A 45 5.46 -27.51 -28.00
CA VAL A 45 4.67 -27.27 -26.76
C VAL A 45 5.57 -27.40 -25.54
N ILE A 46 6.48 -28.38 -25.54
CA ILE A 46 7.47 -28.55 -24.46
C ILE A 46 8.39 -27.34 -24.39
N HIS A 47 8.87 -26.82 -25.53
CA HIS A 47 9.71 -25.63 -25.56
C HIS A 47 8.98 -24.37 -25.09
N GLU A 48 7.71 -24.20 -25.43
CA GLU A 48 6.89 -23.10 -24.89
C GLU A 48 6.75 -23.21 -23.37
N MET A 49 6.34 -24.38 -22.86
CA MET A 49 6.24 -24.63 -21.42
C MET A 49 7.58 -24.41 -20.71
N TYR A 50 8.69 -24.87 -21.29
CA TYR A 50 10.04 -24.67 -20.77
C TYR A 50 10.39 -23.18 -20.64
N ASN A 51 10.12 -22.40 -21.68
CA ASN A 51 10.42 -20.96 -21.70
C ASN A 51 9.58 -20.20 -20.67
N ASP A 52 8.30 -20.55 -20.54
CA ASP A 52 7.41 -19.95 -19.55
C ASP A 52 7.86 -20.24 -18.11
N LEU A 53 8.18 -21.50 -17.80
CA LEU A 53 8.63 -21.91 -16.48
C LEU A 53 9.97 -21.27 -16.12
N ARG A 54 10.91 -21.22 -17.07
CA ARG A 54 12.19 -20.52 -16.87
C ARG A 54 11.99 -19.03 -16.62
N ARG A 55 11.07 -18.38 -17.35
CA ARG A 55 10.73 -16.97 -17.13
C ARG A 55 10.14 -16.74 -15.74
N ILE A 56 9.23 -17.59 -15.29
CA ILE A 56 8.64 -17.51 -13.95
C ILE A 56 9.73 -17.64 -12.89
N ALA A 57 10.62 -18.62 -13.02
CA ALA A 57 11.71 -18.84 -12.08
C ALA A 57 12.64 -17.64 -11.91
N VAL A 58 12.97 -16.98 -13.04
CA VAL A 58 13.79 -15.76 -13.04
C VAL A 58 13.06 -14.59 -12.39
N LEU A 59 11.74 -14.49 -12.58
CA LEU A 59 10.93 -13.41 -12.05
C LEU A 59 10.53 -13.60 -10.59
N HIS A 60 10.51 -14.84 -10.09
CA HIS A 60 10.02 -15.20 -8.77
C HIS A 60 10.69 -14.39 -7.63
N PRO A 61 12.04 -14.27 -7.55
CA PRO A 61 12.69 -13.47 -6.51
C PRO A 61 12.28 -11.99 -6.53
N TYR A 62 12.04 -11.43 -7.72
CA TYR A 62 11.61 -10.04 -7.88
C TYR A 62 10.18 -9.83 -7.39
N TYR A 63 9.28 -10.75 -7.76
CA TYR A 63 7.91 -10.74 -7.25
C TYR A 63 7.86 -10.91 -5.74
N LEU A 64 8.73 -11.74 -5.17
CA LEU A 64 8.82 -11.92 -3.72
C LEU A 64 9.22 -10.61 -3.02
N GLY A 65 10.27 -9.95 -3.50
CA GLY A 65 10.71 -8.67 -2.94
C GLY A 65 9.67 -7.56 -3.07
N ILE A 66 9.03 -7.44 -4.24
CA ILE A 66 7.98 -6.45 -4.47
C ILE A 66 6.75 -6.78 -3.60
N CYS A 67 6.33 -8.04 -3.53
CA CYS A 67 5.24 -8.48 -2.65
C CYS A 67 5.52 -8.12 -1.19
N GLY A 68 6.76 -8.34 -0.73
CA GLY A 68 7.23 -7.92 0.59
C GLY A 68 7.00 -6.43 0.84
N ALA A 69 7.39 -5.55 -0.10
CA ALA A 69 7.20 -4.11 0.02
C ALA A 69 5.72 -3.65 0.07
N PHE A 70 4.81 -4.46 -0.48
CA PHE A 70 3.38 -4.20 -0.47
C PHE A 70 2.65 -4.88 0.70
N SER A 71 3.36 -5.68 1.52
CA SER A 71 2.75 -6.36 2.65
C SER A 71 2.10 -5.35 3.62
N PRO A 72 0.93 -5.69 4.20
CA PRO A 72 0.31 -4.87 5.23
C PRO A 72 1.20 -4.73 6.48
N ASP A 73 2.12 -5.67 6.70
CA ASP A 73 3.02 -5.73 7.86
C ASP A 73 4.33 -4.94 7.67
N VAL A 74 4.52 -4.24 6.53
CA VAL A 74 5.67 -3.35 6.38
C VAL A 74 5.45 -2.09 7.20
N TYR A 75 6.01 -2.07 8.40
CA TYR A 75 5.94 -0.91 9.29
C TYR A 75 7.05 0.08 8.94
N ILE A 76 6.64 1.28 8.54
CA ILE A 76 7.52 2.45 8.45
C ILE A 76 7.11 3.38 9.59
N LEU A 77 8.09 3.82 10.38
CA LEU A 77 7.85 4.86 11.37
C LEU A 77 7.51 6.15 10.63
N ILE A 78 6.26 6.59 10.76
CA ILE A 78 5.80 7.88 10.23
C ILE A 78 5.78 8.92 11.36
N PRO A 79 6.05 10.20 11.05
CA PRO A 79 5.81 11.28 12.00
C PRO A 79 4.35 11.32 12.45
N GLY A 80 4.11 11.73 13.69
CA GLY A 80 2.75 11.92 14.20
C GLY A 80 2.01 13.04 13.50
N ALA A 81 0.68 13.02 13.58
CA ALA A 81 -0.20 14.00 12.93
C ALA A 81 0.15 15.48 13.20
N PRO A 82 0.56 15.91 14.41
CA PRO A 82 0.96 17.31 14.62
C PRO A 82 2.15 17.75 13.74
N PHE A 83 3.11 16.85 13.51
CA PHE A 83 4.24 17.10 12.61
C PHE A 83 3.78 17.08 11.15
N LEU A 84 2.93 16.13 10.76
CA LEU A 84 2.40 16.08 9.39
C LEU A 84 1.59 17.34 9.05
N LEU A 85 0.88 17.89 10.02
CA LEU A 85 0.04 19.07 9.86
C LEU A 85 0.83 20.39 10.00
N SER A 86 2.11 20.39 10.40
CA SER A 86 2.89 21.63 10.51
C SER A 86 3.20 22.26 9.15
N ASP A 87 3.20 21.46 8.08
CA ASP A 87 3.33 21.93 6.70
C ASP A 87 2.09 22.72 6.22
N TYR A 88 1.00 22.66 6.98
CA TYR A 88 -0.27 23.31 6.67
C TYR A 88 -0.56 24.34 7.76
N PRO A 89 -0.17 25.61 7.61
CA PRO A 89 -0.33 26.61 8.65
C PRO A 89 -1.79 26.85 8.98
N THR A 90 -2.06 27.19 10.24
CA THR A 90 -3.41 27.57 10.70
C THR A 90 -3.80 28.92 10.11
N LEU A 91 -5.08 29.07 9.74
CA LEU A 91 -5.65 30.33 9.25
C LEU A 91 -6.42 31.09 10.33
N VAL A 92 -6.56 30.51 11.52
CA VAL A 92 -7.34 31.09 12.62
C VAL A 92 -6.43 31.73 13.66
N GLY A 93 -6.90 32.83 14.23
CA GLY A 93 -6.15 33.60 15.23
C GLY A 93 -6.30 33.06 16.65
N PRO A 94 -5.65 33.71 17.64
CA PRO A 94 -5.69 33.29 19.05
C PRO A 94 -7.08 33.29 19.71
N ASN A 95 -8.03 34.05 19.15
CA ASN A 95 -9.38 34.23 19.68
C ASN A 95 -10.45 33.47 18.88
N ALA A 96 -10.04 32.46 18.12
CA ALA A 96 -10.96 31.69 17.29
C ALA A 96 -11.96 30.90 18.12
N THR A 97 -13.20 30.79 17.63
CA THR A 97 -14.21 29.92 18.24
C THR A 97 -13.85 28.45 18.07
N LEU A 98 -14.49 27.57 18.85
CA LEU A 98 -14.31 26.11 18.69
C LEU A 98 -14.71 25.64 17.29
N GLU A 99 -15.75 26.23 16.72
CA GLU A 99 -16.22 25.94 15.36
C GLU A 99 -15.17 26.37 14.31
N GLU A 100 -14.60 27.58 14.44
CA GLU A 100 -13.53 28.05 13.55
C GLU A 100 -12.29 27.18 13.64
N LEU A 101 -11.93 26.71 14.84
CA LEU A 101 -10.84 25.77 15.05
C LEU A 101 -11.10 24.41 14.41
N ASP A 102 -12.32 23.86 14.52
CA ASP A 102 -12.68 22.59 13.88
C ASP A 102 -12.62 22.69 12.36
N GLN A 103 -13.16 23.77 11.78
CA GLN A 103 -13.09 24.03 10.33
C GLN A 103 -11.64 24.18 9.84
N ASP A 104 -10.76 24.85 10.59
CA ASP A 104 -9.34 24.95 10.22
C ASP A 104 -8.62 23.59 10.32
N ASP A 105 -8.91 22.79 11.34
CA ASP A 105 -8.38 21.43 11.48
C ASP A 105 -8.84 20.53 10.31
N GLU A 106 -10.12 20.55 9.97
CA GLU A 106 -10.69 19.84 8.81
C GLU A 106 -10.00 20.23 7.50
N ARG A 107 -9.81 21.54 7.29
CA ARG A 107 -9.13 22.06 6.10
C ARG A 107 -7.70 21.54 6.02
N ARG A 108 -6.94 21.61 7.12
CA ARG A 108 -5.54 21.16 7.16
C ARG A 108 -5.44 19.66 6.94
N VAL A 109 -6.32 18.88 7.56
CA VAL A 109 -6.41 17.43 7.35
C VAL A 109 -6.78 17.11 5.90
N SER A 110 -7.74 17.82 5.31
CA SER A 110 -8.13 17.65 3.90
C SER A 110 -6.99 17.94 2.94
N LEU A 111 -6.20 19.00 3.19
CA LEU A 111 -5.01 19.31 2.39
C LEU A 111 -3.91 18.25 2.53
N ALA A 112 -3.72 17.72 3.75
CA ALA A 112 -2.80 16.62 3.99
C ALA A 112 -3.24 15.35 3.24
N ILE A 113 -4.54 15.02 3.27
CA ILE A 113 -5.10 13.89 2.54
C ILE A 113 -4.90 14.07 1.04
N SER A 114 -5.34 15.20 0.49
CA SER A 114 -5.26 15.48 -0.95
C SER A 114 -3.83 15.37 -1.49
N ARG A 115 -2.84 15.91 -0.79
CA ARG A 115 -1.42 15.79 -1.18
C ARG A 115 -0.93 14.35 -1.18
N ASN A 116 -1.30 13.55 -0.17
CA ASN A 116 -0.88 12.15 -0.09
C ASN A 116 -1.62 11.27 -1.12
N GLU A 117 -2.88 11.56 -1.42
CA GLU A 117 -3.64 10.88 -2.49
C GLU A 117 -3.05 11.18 -3.88
N GLU A 118 -2.65 12.43 -4.13
CA GLU A 118 -1.95 12.81 -5.35
C GLU A 118 -0.63 12.04 -5.49
N GLU A 119 0.16 11.97 -4.41
CA GLU A 119 1.40 11.20 -4.40
C GLU A 119 1.14 9.71 -4.65
N ILE A 120 0.10 9.12 -4.04
CA ILE A 120 -0.31 7.73 -4.30
C ILE A 120 -0.65 7.54 -5.79
N ASN A 121 -1.37 8.47 -6.41
CA ASN A 121 -1.73 8.37 -7.82
C ASN A 121 -0.50 8.41 -8.73
N GLN A 122 0.49 9.28 -8.42
CA GLN A 122 1.75 9.33 -9.16
C GLN A 122 2.57 8.04 -8.97
N ILE A 123 2.69 7.57 -7.71
CA ILE A 123 3.37 6.31 -7.38
C ILE A 123 2.73 5.14 -8.12
N ARG A 124 1.41 5.07 -8.16
CA ARG A 124 0.67 4.01 -8.85
C ARG A 124 1.05 3.94 -10.33
N GLY A 125 1.07 5.07 -11.03
CA GLY A 125 1.47 5.13 -12.44
C GLY A 125 2.90 4.64 -12.66
N LEU A 126 3.85 5.14 -11.85
CA LEU A 126 5.25 4.73 -11.93
C LEU A 126 5.45 3.26 -11.59
N PHE A 127 4.74 2.74 -10.59
CA PHE A 127 4.85 1.35 -10.18
C PHE A 127 4.44 0.39 -11.29
N PHE A 128 3.31 0.62 -11.95
CA PHE A 128 2.89 -0.25 -13.05
C PHE A 128 3.85 -0.18 -14.23
N ALA A 129 4.36 1.00 -14.57
CA ALA A 129 5.40 1.13 -15.60
C ALA A 129 6.67 0.34 -15.25
N LYS A 130 7.10 0.40 -13.98
CA LYS A 130 8.29 -0.34 -13.51
C LYS A 130 8.05 -1.85 -13.46
N ARG A 131 6.87 -2.30 -13.05
CA ARG A 131 6.50 -3.71 -13.06
C ARG A 131 6.59 -4.30 -14.47
N GLU A 132 6.01 -3.63 -15.47
CA GLU A 132 6.10 -4.07 -16.86
C GLU A 132 7.55 -4.05 -17.36
N ALA A 133 8.34 -3.05 -16.95
CA ALA A 133 9.77 -3.00 -17.29
C ALA A 133 10.57 -4.18 -16.70
N VAL A 134 10.28 -4.62 -15.46
CA VAL A 134 10.90 -5.83 -14.89
C VAL A 134 10.62 -7.06 -15.74
N LEU A 135 9.40 -7.18 -16.27
CA LEU A 135 8.98 -8.33 -17.09
C LEU A 135 9.65 -8.37 -18.47
N ALA A 136 10.01 -7.21 -19.00
CA ALA A 136 10.56 -7.05 -20.34
C ALA A 136 12.09 -6.93 -20.38
N GLU A 137 12.72 -6.51 -19.28
CA GLU A 137 14.16 -6.24 -19.23
C GLU A 137 14.98 -7.54 -19.31
N PRO A 138 15.82 -7.75 -20.36
CA PRO A 138 16.66 -8.93 -20.48
C PRO A 138 17.91 -8.91 -19.58
N ASP A 139 18.47 -7.74 -19.28
CA ASP A 139 19.68 -7.60 -18.47
C ASP A 139 19.36 -7.75 -16.97
N GLU A 140 20.02 -8.71 -16.32
CA GLU A 140 19.76 -9.04 -14.92
C GLU A 140 20.08 -7.87 -13.96
N LYS A 141 21.12 -7.08 -14.23
CA LYS A 141 21.49 -5.96 -13.36
C LYS A 141 20.47 -4.82 -13.47
N LEU A 142 20.05 -4.51 -14.69
CA LEU A 142 19.00 -3.51 -14.94
C LEU A 142 17.67 -3.97 -14.37
N ARG A 143 17.28 -5.24 -14.58
CA ARG A 143 16.05 -5.82 -14.02
C ARG A 143 16.02 -5.70 -12.50
N SER A 144 17.12 -6.08 -11.86
CA SER A 144 17.27 -5.97 -10.40
C SER A 144 17.14 -4.55 -9.89
N ARG A 145 17.75 -3.57 -10.58
CA ARG A 145 17.59 -2.16 -10.25
C ARG A 145 16.14 -1.70 -10.39
N ILE A 146 15.47 -2.04 -11.49
CA ILE A 146 14.06 -1.66 -11.72
C ILE A 146 13.16 -2.28 -10.64
N ALA A 147 13.39 -3.53 -10.27
CA ALA A 147 12.65 -4.20 -9.20
C ALA A 147 12.86 -3.51 -7.84
N SER A 148 14.09 -3.10 -7.52
CA SER A 148 14.39 -2.32 -6.31
C SER A 148 13.69 -0.95 -6.30
N GLU A 149 13.61 -0.27 -7.45
CA GLU A 149 12.85 0.97 -7.60
C GLU A 149 11.34 0.71 -7.36
N ALA A 150 10.80 -0.38 -7.90
CA ALA A 150 9.40 -0.78 -7.68
C ALA A 150 9.10 -1.11 -6.21
N GLN A 151 10.02 -1.77 -5.50
CA GLN A 151 9.91 -1.99 -4.05
C GLN A 151 9.86 -0.67 -3.27
N THR A 152 10.75 0.26 -3.61
CA THR A 152 10.78 1.60 -2.99
C THR A 152 9.46 2.34 -3.20
N LEU A 153 8.85 2.21 -4.39
CA LEU A 153 7.53 2.76 -4.67
C LEU A 153 6.43 2.13 -3.80
N GLY A 154 6.47 0.82 -3.58
CA GLY A 154 5.53 0.13 -2.67
C GLY A 154 5.60 0.63 -1.23
N VAL A 155 6.82 0.77 -0.70
CA VAL A 155 7.10 1.34 0.63
C VAL A 155 6.58 2.78 0.74
N ARG A 156 6.82 3.61 -0.27
CA ARG A 156 6.31 5.00 -0.31
C ARG A 156 4.78 5.06 -0.36
N TRP A 157 4.14 4.20 -1.15
CA TRP A 157 2.68 4.10 -1.19
C TRP A 157 2.13 3.81 0.21
N GLY A 158 2.65 2.79 0.88
CA GLY A 158 2.24 2.46 2.25
C GLY A 158 2.44 3.61 3.24
N SER A 159 3.52 4.40 3.07
CA SER A 159 3.77 5.60 3.87
C SER A 159 2.70 6.67 3.69
N CYS A 160 2.26 6.93 2.45
CA CYS A 160 1.19 7.88 2.16
C CYS A 160 -0.14 7.45 2.79
N GLU A 161 -0.51 6.17 2.67
CA GLU A 161 -1.70 5.61 3.31
C GLU A 161 -1.65 5.74 4.83
N ALA A 162 -0.49 5.47 5.44
CA ALA A 162 -0.30 5.61 6.88
C ALA A 162 -0.41 7.08 7.34
N LYS A 163 0.14 8.04 6.58
CA LYS A 163 0.00 9.47 6.88
C LYS A 163 -1.46 9.93 6.85
N ILE A 164 -2.21 9.52 5.83
CA ILE A 164 -3.66 9.77 5.71
C ILE A 164 -4.39 9.23 6.94
N LYS A 165 -4.14 7.96 7.30
CA LYS A 165 -4.76 7.34 8.47
C LYS A 165 -4.39 8.07 9.77
N SER A 166 -3.14 8.52 9.92
CA SER A 166 -2.69 9.23 11.11
C SER A 166 -3.41 10.57 11.30
N VAL A 167 -3.61 11.36 10.25
CA VAL A 167 -4.29 12.66 10.37
C VAL A 167 -5.80 12.52 10.58
N LEU A 168 -6.40 11.47 10.01
CA LEU A 168 -7.81 11.13 10.25
C LEU A 168 -8.07 10.74 11.72
N ILE A 169 -7.27 9.80 12.25
CA ILE A 169 -7.37 9.38 13.66
C ILE A 169 -7.15 10.56 14.61
N TRP A 170 -6.23 11.46 14.26
CA TRP A 170 -5.98 12.65 15.07
C TRP A 170 -7.19 13.59 15.10
N LEU A 171 -7.83 13.83 13.95
CA LEU A 171 -9.02 14.68 13.88
C LEU A 171 -10.19 14.08 14.66
N GLU A 172 -10.40 12.76 14.50
CA GLU A 172 -11.43 12.01 15.23
C GLU A 172 -11.24 12.12 16.75
N ARG A 173 -10.03 11.83 17.25
CA ARG A 173 -9.71 11.96 18.67
C ARG A 173 -9.91 13.38 19.20
N LYS A 174 -9.52 14.39 18.41
CA LYS A 174 -9.68 15.79 18.82
C LYS A 174 -11.16 16.16 18.97
N ARG A 175 -12.04 15.59 18.14
CA ARG A 175 -13.49 15.77 18.22
C ARG A 175 -14.09 15.05 19.43
N GLU A 176 -13.66 13.82 19.68
CA GLU A 176 -14.06 13.07 20.88
C GLU A 176 -13.67 13.81 22.16
N GLU A 177 -12.44 14.33 22.23
CA GLU A 177 -11.95 15.13 23.36
C GLU A 177 -12.78 16.40 23.55
N ARG A 178 -13.11 17.12 22.47
CA ARG A 178 -13.96 18.32 22.52
C ARG A 178 -15.37 18.00 23.02
N ALA A 179 -16.00 16.96 22.47
CA ALA A 179 -17.34 16.52 22.87
C ALA A 179 -17.40 16.10 24.35
N ALA A 180 -16.33 15.49 24.87
CA ALA A 180 -16.24 15.13 26.29
C ALA A 180 -16.05 16.34 27.23
N THR A 181 -15.76 17.53 26.69
CA THR A 181 -15.52 18.75 27.47
C THR A 181 -16.71 19.71 27.46
N GLU A 182 -17.74 19.45 26.66
CA GLU A 182 -19.02 20.17 26.75
C GLU A 182 -19.82 19.64 27.94
N PRO A 183 -20.14 20.45 28.97
CA PRO A 183 -21.03 20.01 30.04
C PRO A 183 -22.40 19.71 29.43
N GLU A 184 -22.97 18.56 29.76
CA GLU A 184 -24.40 18.30 29.54
C GLU A 184 -25.16 19.51 30.11
N GLU A 185 -25.92 20.22 29.27
CA GLU A 185 -26.78 21.31 29.71
C GLU A 185 -27.59 20.81 30.92
N GLU A 186 -27.34 21.39 32.10
CA GLU A 186 -28.18 21.15 33.27
C GLU A 186 -29.62 21.52 32.86
N GLU A 187 -30.50 20.51 32.74
CA GLU A 187 -31.93 20.74 32.65
C GLU A 187 -32.32 21.66 33.80
N GLU A 188 -32.65 22.91 33.48
CA GLU A 188 -33.23 23.87 34.42
C GLU A 188 -34.55 23.28 34.91
N ILE A 189 -34.51 22.54 36.03
CA ILE A 189 -35.71 22.10 36.74
C ILE A 189 -36.33 23.36 37.35
N HIS A 190 -37.25 23.98 36.62
CA HIS A 190 -38.13 25.03 37.12
C HIS A 190 -39.02 24.44 38.22
N PHE A 191 -38.65 24.66 39.49
CA PHE A 191 -39.55 24.47 40.61
C PHE A 191 -40.57 25.63 40.63
N GLU A 192 -41.77 25.37 40.09
CA GLU A 192 -42.93 26.21 40.39
C GLU A 192 -43.29 26.07 41.88
N TYR A 193 -43.06 27.14 42.64
CA TYR A 193 -43.62 27.29 43.98
C TYR A 193 -45.12 27.57 43.85
N LEU A 194 -45.95 26.56 44.08
CA LEU A 194 -47.38 26.76 44.35
C LEU A 194 -47.56 27.23 45.80
N LEU A 195 -47.98 28.50 45.93
CA LEU A 195 -48.58 29.08 47.13
C LEU A 195 -50.04 28.66 47.28
#